data_AF-X5XDY6-F1
#
_entry.id   AF-X5XDY6-F1
#
_cell.length_a   1.000
_cell.length_b   1.000
_cell.length_c   1.000
_cell.angle_alpha   90.00
_cell.angle_beta   90.00
_cell.angle_gamma   90.00
#
_symmetry.space_group_name_H-M   'P 1'
#
loop_
_entity.id
_entity.type
_entity.pdbx_description
1 polymer ?
#
loop_
_entity_poly.entity_id
_entity_poly.type
_entity_poly.pdbx_seq_one_letter_code
_entity_poly.pdbx_strand_id
1 'polypeptide(L)' 'MHDAAMKGDVAAITAALDAGAGVDESDGRTTPLYLAVKGGHFAAAKLLIERGADVNAVPDPRQRRSFCSGKTAH' A
#
# COMPACT_ATOMS: atom_id res chain seq x y z
N MET A 1 5.03 6.26 -4.37
CA MET A 1 4.56 4.90 -4.72
C MET A 1 3.03 4.83 -4.83
N HIS A 2 2.26 5.33 -3.86
CA HIS A 2 0.79 5.23 -3.84
C HIS A 2 0.09 5.81 -5.07
N ASP A 3 0.51 7.00 -5.53
CA ASP A 3 -0.09 7.65 -6.70
C ASP A 3 0.15 6.84 -8.00
N ALA A 4 1.36 6.32 -8.16
CA ALA A 4 1.72 5.42 -9.26
C ALA A 4 0.93 4.11 -9.21
N ALA A 5 0.76 3.52 -8.02
CA ALA A 5 -0.04 2.31 -7.84
C ALA A 5 -1.53 2.53 -8.10
N MET A 6 -2.08 3.68 -7.70
CA MET A 6 -3.47 4.08 -8.01
C MET A 6 -3.70 4.25 -9.51
N LYS A 7 -2.70 4.76 -10.23
CA LYS A 7 -2.76 4.94 -11.69
C LYS A 7 -2.41 3.67 -12.46
N GLY A 8 -1.85 2.66 -11.79
CA GLY A 8 -1.27 1.48 -12.43
C GLY A 8 0.00 1.80 -13.23
N ASP A 9 0.67 2.90 -12.91
CA ASP A 9 1.83 3.39 -13.65
C ASP A 9 3.07 2.57 -13.29
N VAL A 10 3.27 1.50 -14.07
CA VAL A 10 4.33 0.52 -13.85
C VAL A 10 5.70 1.17 -13.94
N ALA A 11 5.89 2.12 -14.87
CA ALA A 11 7.15 2.83 -15.05
C ALA A 11 7.52 3.64 -13.79
N ALA A 12 6.57 4.40 -13.24
CA ALA A 12 6.79 5.15 -12.01
C ALA A 12 7.06 4.24 -10.80
N ILE A 13 6.38 3.08 -10.71
CA ILE A 13 6.68 2.06 -9.68
C ILE A 13 8.12 1.55 -9.84
N THR A 14 8.52 1.22 -11.07
CA THR A 14 9.86 0.69 -11.35
C THR A 14 10.94 1.69 -11.01
N ALA A 15 10.75 2.96 -11.40
CA ALA A 15 11.69 4.05 -11.11
C ALA A 15 11.81 4.34 -9.60
N ALA A 16 10.69 4.29 -8.88
CA ALA A 16 10.72 4.49 -7.43
C ALA A 16 11.45 3.34 -6.72
N LEU A 17 11.29 2.10 -7.19
CA LEU A 17 12.04 0.96 -6.66
C LEU A 17 13.53 1.02 -7.00
N ASP A 18 13.87 1.49 -8.20
CA ASP A 18 15.26 1.71 -8.63
C ASP A 18 15.94 2.80 -7.79
N ALA A 19 15.18 3.83 -7.39
CA ALA A 19 15.61 4.85 -6.44
C ALA A 19 15.80 4.33 -5.00
N GLY A 20 15.58 3.03 -4.75
CA GLY A 20 15.76 2.40 -3.44
C GLY A 20 14.61 2.64 -2.47
N ALA A 21 13.46 3.16 -2.95
CA ALA A 21 12.29 3.25 -2.09
C ALA A 21 11.77 1.85 -1.76
N GLY A 22 11.51 1.62 -0.49
CA GLY A 22 11.05 0.35 0.03
C GLY A 22 9.68 0.01 -0.56
N VAL A 23 9.56 -1.23 -1.02
CA VAL A 23 8.32 -1.78 -1.55
C VAL A 23 7.17 -1.71 -0.52
N ASP A 24 7.53 -1.77 0.76
CA ASP A 24 6.62 -1.69 1.91
C ASP A 24 6.54 -0.28 2.54
N GLU A 25 7.17 0.74 1.94
CA GLU A 25 7.05 2.13 2.41
C GLU A 25 5.62 2.62 2.20
N SER A 26 4.79 2.32 3.18
CA SER A 26 3.38 2.64 3.25
C SER A 26 3.13 3.35 4.55
N ASP A 27 2.36 4.43 4.47
CA ASP A 27 1.94 5.25 5.60
C ASP A 27 0.94 4.47 6.47
N GLY A 28 1.35 3.33 7.05
CA GLY A 28 0.68 2.47 8.03
C GLY A 28 -0.72 1.93 7.71
N ARG A 29 -1.38 2.43 6.66
CA ARG A 29 -2.82 2.30 6.39
C ARG A 29 -3.13 1.77 5.01
N THR A 30 -2.25 1.94 4.04
CA THR A 30 -2.52 1.47 2.67
C THR A 30 -1.23 1.09 1.96
N THR A 31 -1.13 -0.15 1.51
CA THR A 31 -0.01 -0.61 0.69
C THR A 31 -0.18 -0.23 -0.78
N PRO A 32 0.92 0.07 -1.50
CA PRO A 32 0.88 0.31 -2.94
C PRO A 32 0.33 -0.92 -3.67
N LEU A 33 0.63 -2.13 -3.19
CA LEU A 33 0.04 -3.36 -3.71
C LEU A 33 -1.48 -3.36 -3.60
N TYR A 34 -2.03 -2.99 -2.44
CA TYR A 34 -3.48 -2.93 -2.25
C TYR A 34 -4.14 -1.93 -3.20
N LEU A 35 -3.53 -0.77 -3.44
CA LEU A 35 -4.03 0.22 -4.40
C LEU A 35 -4.02 -0.30 -5.84
N ALA A 36 -2.94 -0.99 -6.23
CA ALA A 36 -2.85 -1.62 -7.55
C ALA A 36 -3.91 -2.69 -7.75
N VAL A 37 -4.13 -3.57 -6.76
CA VAL A 37 -5.15 -4.62 -6.81
C VAL A 37 -6.56 -4.03 -6.80
N LYS A 38 -6.83 -3.05 -5.92
CA LYS A 38 -8.12 -2.35 -5.84
C LYS A 38 -8.46 -1.61 -7.14
N GLY A 39 -7.46 -1.05 -7.82
CA GLY A 39 -7.60 -0.40 -9.12
C GLY A 39 -7.68 -1.38 -10.30
N GLY A 40 -7.47 -2.69 -10.09
CA GLY A 40 -7.43 -3.68 -11.16
C GLY A 40 -6.14 -3.66 -11.99
N HIS A 41 -5.08 -3.04 -11.48
CA HIS A 41 -3.79 -2.92 -12.15
C HIS A 41 -2.91 -4.14 -11.88
N PHE A 42 -3.25 -5.25 -12.53
CA PHE A 42 -2.53 -6.52 -12.39
C PHE A 42 -1.03 -6.42 -12.77
N ALA A 43 -0.68 -5.60 -13.75
CA ALA A 43 0.71 -5.40 -14.17
C ALA A 43 1.54 -4.75 -13.04
N ALA A 44 0.99 -3.72 -12.41
CA ALA A 44 1.61 -3.06 -11.25
C ALA A 44 1.71 -4.02 -10.06
N ALA A 45 0.64 -4.77 -9.76
CA ALA A 45 0.63 -5.76 -8.69
C ALA A 45 1.68 -6.85 -8.90
N LYS A 46 1.81 -7.38 -10.12
CA LYS A 46 2.81 -8.39 -10.46
C LYS A 46 4.23 -7.86 -10.27
N LEU A 47 4.51 -6.64 -10.71
CA LEU A 47 5.82 -6.02 -10.56
C LEU A 47 6.19 -5.81 -9.09
N LEU A 48 5.23 -5.40 -8.26
CA LEU A 48 5.41 -5.28 -6.81
C LEU A 48 5.71 -6.64 -6.16
N ILE A 49 4.99 -7.70 -6.55
CA ILE A 49 5.21 -9.06 -6.05
C ILE A 49 6.61 -9.57 -6.43
N GLU A 50 7.04 -9.38 -7.68
CA GLU A 50 8.40 -9.75 -8.12
C GLU A 50 9.51 -9.05 -7.33
N ARG A 51 9.19 -7.92 -6.70
CA ARG A 51 10.13 -7.11 -5.91
C ARG A 51 10.07 -7.44 -4.42
N GLY A 52 9.26 -8.41 -4.02
CA GLY A 52 9.10 -8.84 -2.64
C GLY A 52 8.06 -8.05 -1.85
N ALA A 53 7.07 -7.45 -2.53
CA ALA A 53 5.95 -6.82 -1.85
C ALA A 53 5.18 -7.83 -1.03
N ASP A 54 4.86 -7.45 0.20
CA ASP A 54 4.08 -8.30 1.08
C ASP A 54 2.62 -8.34 0.59
N VAL A 55 2.22 -9.49 0.05
CA VAL A 55 0.87 -9.71 -0.48
C VAL A 55 -0.19 -9.76 0.61
N ASN A 56 0.24 -10.01 1.85
CA ASN A 56 -0.62 -10.08 3.02
C ASN A 56 -0.69 -8.75 3.77
N ALA A 57 -0.05 -7.70 3.26
CA ALA A 57 -0.23 -6.35 3.77
C ALA A 57 -1.62 -5.82 3.36
N VAL A 58 -2.64 -6.47 3.89
CA VAL A 58 -4.00 -5.98 3.92
C VAL A 58 -4.04 -4.81 4.89
N PRO A 59 -4.76 -3.72 4.58
CA PRO A 59 -4.99 -2.66 5.55
C PRO A 59 -5.64 -3.30 6.77
N ASP A 60 -4.92 -3.36 7.89
CA ASP A 60 -5.42 -4.00 9.09
C ASP A 60 -6.73 -3.30 9.51
N PRO A 61 -7.87 -4.02 9.52
CA PRO A 61 -9.14 -3.40 9.87
C PRO A 61 -9.21 -3.04 11.36
N ARG A 62 -8.26 -3.49 12.21
CA ARG A 62 -8.22 -3.17 13.64
C ARG A 62 -7.69 -1.76 13.89
N GLN A 63 -6.89 -1.17 13.01
CA GLN A 63 -6.53 0.25 13.07
C GLN A 63 -7.73 1.20 12.83
N ARG A 64 -8.87 0.70 12.34
CA ARG A 64 -10.14 1.46 12.30
C ARG A 64 -10.80 1.60 13.68
N ARG A 65 -10.33 0.85 14.69
CA ARG A 65 -10.95 0.78 16.03
C ARG A 65 -10.21 1.57 17.12
N SER A 66 -9.21 2.37 16.79
CA SER A 66 -8.55 3.22 17.79
C SER A 66 -8.96 4.70 17.76
N PHE A 67 -10.01 5.06 17.00
CA PHE A 67 -10.58 6.42 17.08
C PHE A 67 -11.68 6.57 18.14
N CYS A 68 -12.11 5.50 18.82
CA CYS A 68 -13.00 5.59 19.99
C CYS A 68 -12.69 4.47 21.00
N SER A 69 -11.71 4.66 21.88
CA SER A 69 -11.73 4.06 23.21
C SER A 69 -11.75 5.19 24.23
N GLY A 70 -12.80 5.22 25.04
CA GLY A 70 -13.31 6.41 25.70
C GLY A 70 -12.61 6.86 26.98
N LYS A 71 -13.05 8.03 27.42
CA LYS A 71 -13.11 8.51 28.80
C LYS A 71 -14.13 9.65 28.80
N THR A 72 -15.43 9.37 28.91
CA THR A 72 -16.22 9.32 30.15
C THR A 72 -15.95 10.48 31.09
N ALA A 73 -17.01 11.24 31.36
CA ALA A 73 -17.11 12.38 32.24
C ALA A 73 -16.49 12.18 33.63
N HIS A 74 -15.81 13.22 34.12
CA HIS A 74 -15.94 13.74 35.48
C HIS A 74 -15.57 15.23 35.46
#